data_AF-A0A925L6R1-F1
#
_entry.id   AF-A0A925L6R1-F1
#
_cell.length_a   1.000
_cell.length_b   1.000
_cell.length_c   1.000
_cell.angle_alpha   90.00
_cell.angle_beta   90.00
_cell.angle_gamma   90.00
#
_symmetry.space_group_name_H-M   'P 1'
#
loop_
_entity.id
_entity.type
_entity.pdbx_description
1 polymer ?
#
loop_
_entity_poly.entity_id
_entity_poly.type
_entity_poly.pdbx_seq_one_letter_code
_entity_poly.pdbx_strand_id
1 'polypeptide(L)'
;ARGADLFVKRMFLISGSTGINSMGFGSPVLNSCAMCHNMQNVGIDVAPGQVDLGTTNEPWAKPAPELPLFKLTCNAGVKPHPFLGRVVYTHDPGYALTTGRCEDIGKITMQSMRGLAARAPYFSNGSAKTLREIVEIYNRRYSIRFTDQEIDDLTNLMSVL
;
A
#
# COMPACT_ATOMS: atom_id res chain seq x y z
N ALA A 1 1.86 -24.30 -3.94
CA ALA A 1 0.80 -23.89 -4.91
C ALA A 1 1.26 -22.59 -5.54
N ARG A 2 1.13 -22.41 -6.86
CA ARG A 2 1.83 -21.34 -7.60
C ARG A 2 1.62 -19.94 -7.02
N GLY A 3 0.38 -19.57 -6.65
CA GLY A 3 0.08 -18.28 -6.02
C GLY A 3 0.85 -18.03 -4.72
N ALA A 4 0.91 -19.02 -3.83
CA ALA A 4 1.67 -18.92 -2.58
C ALA A 4 3.19 -18.84 -2.82
N ASP A 5 3.71 -19.58 -3.80
CA ASP A 5 5.12 -19.50 -4.19
C ASP A 5 5.46 -18.11 -4.73
N LEU A 6 4.62 -17.55 -5.60
CA LEU A 6 4.77 -16.18 -6.12
C LEU A 6 4.73 -15.16 -4.99
N PHE A 7 3.75 -15.26 -4.10
CA PHE A 7 3.56 -14.32 -3.00
C PHE A 7 4.81 -14.17 -2.11
N VAL A 8 5.49 -15.30 -1.85
CA VAL A 8 6.68 -15.34 -0.99
C VAL A 8 7.96 -15.06 -1.76
N LYS A 9 8.12 -15.60 -2.98
CA LYS A 9 9.42 -15.65 -3.68
C LYS A 9 9.55 -14.63 -4.80
N ARG A 10 8.45 -14.12 -5.37
CA ARG A 10 8.51 -13.15 -6.46
C ARG A 10 8.88 -11.79 -5.90
N MET A 11 10.16 -11.46 -6.00
CA MET A 11 10.69 -10.18 -5.55
C MET A 11 10.48 -9.07 -6.58
N PHE A 12 10.30 -7.85 -6.08
CA PHE A 12 10.18 -6.61 -6.84
C PHE A 12 10.74 -5.43 -6.04
N LEU A 13 11.00 -4.31 -6.72
CA LEU A 13 11.54 -3.10 -6.11
C LEU A 13 10.41 -2.26 -5.52
N ILE A 14 10.44 -2.06 -4.20
CA ILE A 14 9.52 -1.18 -3.49
C ILE A 14 10.20 0.19 -3.34
N SER A 15 9.55 1.24 -3.85
CA SER A 15 10.03 2.62 -3.76
C SER A 15 8.89 3.58 -3.42
N GLY A 16 9.24 4.78 -2.93
CA GLY A 16 8.31 5.87 -2.69
C GLY A 16 7.14 5.55 -1.74
N SER A 17 7.26 4.52 -0.90
CA SER A 17 6.23 4.11 0.05
C SER A 17 6.64 4.52 1.46
N THR A 18 6.00 5.55 2.01
CA THR A 18 6.32 6.03 3.36
C THR A 18 5.94 4.96 4.38
N GLY A 19 6.79 4.74 5.38
CA GLY A 19 6.66 3.58 6.27
C GLY A 19 7.43 2.35 5.79
N ILE A 20 7.93 2.32 4.56
CA ILE A 20 8.93 1.32 4.11
C ILE A 20 10.23 2.05 3.81
N ASN A 21 10.22 2.85 2.74
CA ASN A 21 11.40 3.49 2.19
C ASN A 21 11.91 4.65 3.06
N SER A 22 11.05 5.19 3.94
CA SER A 22 11.40 6.23 4.91
C SER A 22 11.90 5.69 6.26
N MET A 23 11.82 4.37 6.50
CA MET A 23 12.25 3.74 7.76
C MET A 23 13.65 3.12 7.68
N GLY A 24 14.37 3.32 6.57
CA GLY A 24 15.75 2.86 6.43
C GLY A 24 15.92 1.46 5.83
N PHE A 25 14.84 0.82 5.35
CA PHE A 25 14.93 -0.46 4.61
C PHE A 25 15.58 -0.34 3.22
N GLY A 26 15.84 0.89 2.77
CA GLY A 26 16.33 1.20 1.42
C GLY A 26 15.26 1.84 0.55
N SER A 27 15.67 2.56 -0.49
CA SER A 27 14.78 3.19 -1.46
C SER A 27 15.47 3.24 -2.83
N PRO A 28 15.25 2.25 -3.73
CA PRO A 28 14.33 1.12 -3.57
C PRO A 28 14.84 0.03 -2.63
N VAL A 29 13.94 -0.83 -2.16
CA VAL A 29 14.25 -2.10 -1.47
C VAL A 29 13.70 -3.28 -2.28
N LEU A 30 14.48 -4.36 -2.43
CA LEU A 30 14.05 -5.58 -3.13
C LEU A 30 13.35 -6.52 -2.13
N ASN A 31 12.06 -6.78 -2.30
CA ASN A 31 11.31 -7.69 -1.43
C ASN A 31 10.08 -8.28 -2.14
N SER A 32 9.30 -9.11 -1.45
CA SER A 32 8.05 -9.73 -1.96
C SER A 32 6.83 -9.30 -1.13
N CYS A 33 5.64 -9.78 -1.50
CA CYS A 33 4.39 -9.51 -0.78
C CYS A 33 4.47 -9.94 0.70
N ALA A 34 5.21 -11.02 0.96
CA ALA A 34 5.44 -11.55 2.31
C ALA A 34 6.21 -10.61 3.23
N MET A 35 6.85 -9.54 2.72
CA MET A 35 7.47 -8.52 3.58
C MET A 35 6.42 -7.84 4.47
N CYS A 36 5.31 -7.41 3.86
CA CYS A 36 4.23 -6.69 4.53
C CYS A 36 3.17 -7.64 5.10
N HIS A 37 3.02 -8.81 4.47
CA HIS A 37 2.02 -9.82 4.82
C HIS A 37 2.71 -11.10 5.34
N ASN A 38 3.34 -11.00 6.50
CA ASN A 38 4.29 -12.00 7.04
C ASN A 38 3.67 -13.01 8.02
N MET A 39 2.76 -12.60 8.94
CA MET A 39 2.18 -13.54 9.91
C MET A 39 1.47 -14.68 9.18
N GLN A 40 2.02 -15.89 9.23
CA GLN A 40 1.48 -17.05 8.49
C GLN A 40 1.23 -16.74 6.99
N ASN A 41 2.03 -15.84 6.40
CA ASN A 41 1.90 -15.30 5.04
C ASN A 41 0.64 -14.43 4.76
N VAL A 42 -0.15 -14.07 5.78
CA VAL A 42 -1.43 -13.34 5.60
C VAL A 42 -1.73 -12.29 6.68
N GLY A 43 -0.82 -12.04 7.63
CA GLY A 43 -0.99 -11.01 8.66
C GLY A 43 0.17 -10.03 8.74
N ILE A 44 0.24 -9.26 9.81
CA ILE A 44 0.91 -7.94 9.84
C ILE A 44 1.85 -7.75 11.03
N ASP A 45 2.38 -8.83 11.60
CA ASP A 45 2.98 -8.83 12.94
C ASP A 45 4.47 -8.46 12.99
N VAL A 46 5.21 -8.57 11.88
CA VAL A 46 6.69 -8.39 11.90
C VAL A 46 7.18 -7.02 11.41
N ALA A 47 6.56 -6.36 10.41
CA ALA A 47 6.96 -5.04 9.87
C ALA A 47 5.99 -4.49 8.79
N PRO A 48 6.13 -3.20 8.40
CA PRO A 48 5.64 -2.00 9.09
C PRO A 48 4.14 -2.01 9.37
N GLY A 49 3.74 -1.56 10.57
CA GLY A 49 2.33 -1.47 10.94
C GLY A 49 1.52 -0.50 10.06
N GLN A 50 2.12 0.61 9.60
CA GLN A 50 1.45 1.61 8.76
C GLN A 50 2.31 2.00 7.54
N VAL A 51 1.70 1.99 6.35
CA VAL A 51 2.37 2.27 5.07
C VAL A 51 1.50 3.18 4.21
N ASP A 52 2.13 4.15 3.54
CA ASP A 52 1.51 4.89 2.45
C ASP A 52 1.82 4.19 1.12
N LEU A 53 0.78 3.62 0.50
CA LEU A 53 0.86 2.96 -0.80
C LEU A 53 0.61 3.93 -1.97
N GLY A 54 0.22 5.17 -1.70
CA GLY A 54 -0.19 6.16 -2.70
C GLY A 54 -1.62 5.96 -3.21
N THR A 55 -2.47 5.21 -2.49
CA THR A 55 -3.87 5.00 -2.88
C THR A 55 -4.77 6.19 -2.60
N THR A 56 -4.36 7.10 -1.71
CA THR A 56 -5.14 8.25 -1.26
C THR A 56 -4.52 9.61 -1.59
N ASN A 57 -3.23 9.64 -1.99
CA ASN A 57 -2.46 10.85 -2.24
C ASN A 57 -2.33 11.18 -3.74
N GLU A 58 -2.57 12.44 -4.11
CA GLU A 58 -2.31 12.92 -5.47
C GLU A 58 -0.79 13.02 -5.78
N PRO A 59 -0.39 12.92 -7.07
CA PRO A 59 -1.24 12.66 -8.25
C PRO A 59 -1.44 11.18 -8.56
N TRP A 60 -1.00 10.26 -7.70
CA TRP A 60 -1.01 8.81 -8.00
C TRP A 60 -2.30 8.09 -7.62
N ALA A 61 -3.04 8.61 -6.63
CA ALA A 61 -4.32 8.06 -6.26
C ALA A 61 -5.27 8.03 -7.45
N LYS A 62 -6.08 6.97 -7.52
CA LYS A 62 -7.19 6.93 -8.47
C LYS A 62 -8.12 8.11 -8.17
N PRO A 63 -8.53 8.92 -9.17
CA PRO A 63 -9.47 10.01 -8.94
C PRO A 63 -10.75 9.49 -8.26
N ALA A 64 -11.09 10.12 -7.14
CA ALA A 64 -12.26 9.79 -6.34
C ALA A 64 -13.04 11.09 -6.04
N PRO A 65 -13.75 11.66 -7.05
CA PRO A 65 -14.48 12.93 -6.88
C PRO A 65 -15.59 12.86 -5.83
N GLU A 66 -16.04 11.66 -5.47
CA GLU A 66 -16.98 11.40 -4.39
C GLU A 66 -16.38 11.52 -2.98
N LEU A 67 -15.05 11.53 -2.86
CA LEU A 67 -14.34 11.70 -1.59
C LEU A 67 -13.81 13.13 -1.46
N PRO A 68 -13.76 13.70 -0.24
CA PRO A 68 -13.15 15.00 -0.02
C PRO A 68 -11.67 14.98 -0.41
N LEU A 69 -11.15 16.07 -0.98
CA LEU A 69 -9.72 16.27 -1.21
C LEU A 69 -9.19 17.31 -0.23
N PHE A 70 -8.34 16.89 0.68
CA PHE A 70 -7.74 17.76 1.69
C PHE A 70 -6.40 18.30 1.19
N LYS A 71 -6.17 19.60 1.43
CA LYS A 71 -4.85 20.22 1.29
C LYS A 71 -4.20 20.33 2.67
N LEU A 72 -3.19 19.52 2.93
CA LEU A 72 -2.40 19.55 4.15
C LEU A 72 -1.12 20.33 3.92
N THR A 73 -0.81 21.30 4.79
CA THR A 73 0.41 22.11 4.70
C THR A 73 1.26 21.92 5.94
N CYS A 74 2.47 21.40 5.75
CA CYS A 74 3.45 21.17 6.80
C CYS A 74 4.14 22.46 7.22
N ASN A 75 4.09 22.76 8.53
CA ASN A 75 4.79 23.90 9.11
C ASN A 75 6.29 23.88 8.76
N ALA A 76 6.89 25.05 8.56
CA ALA A 76 8.29 25.16 8.13
C ALA A 76 9.28 24.47 9.08
N GLY A 77 9.01 24.51 10.40
CA GLY A 77 9.87 23.92 11.42
C GLY A 77 9.75 22.40 11.61
N VAL A 78 8.82 21.72 10.91
CA VAL A 78 8.68 20.26 11.00
C VAL A 78 9.25 19.57 9.75
N LYS A 79 9.65 18.30 9.92
CA LYS A 79 10.06 17.46 8.80
C LYS A 79 8.89 17.33 7.79
N PRO A 80 9.13 17.56 6.49
CA PRO A 80 8.09 17.41 5.46
C PRO A 80 7.76 15.93 5.20
N HIS A 81 6.71 15.68 4.42
CA HIS A 81 6.46 14.33 3.91
C HIS A 81 7.61 13.91 2.99
N PRO A 82 8.22 12.72 3.16
CA PRO A 82 9.48 12.36 2.51
C PRO A 82 9.39 12.25 0.98
N PHE A 83 8.20 11.97 0.43
CA PHE A 83 7.99 11.83 -1.02
C PHE A 83 7.05 12.88 -1.62
N LEU A 84 6.34 13.65 -0.79
CA LEU A 84 5.28 14.58 -1.23
C LEU A 84 5.59 16.04 -0.89
N GLY A 85 6.65 16.28 -0.11
CA GLY A 85 7.07 17.62 0.27
C GLY A 85 6.19 18.23 1.38
N ARG A 86 5.98 19.55 1.32
CA ARG A 86 5.30 20.30 2.38
C ARG A 86 3.81 20.53 2.15
N VAL A 87 3.36 20.42 0.91
CA VAL A 87 1.95 20.58 0.55
C VAL A 87 1.50 19.26 -0.03
N VAL A 88 0.58 18.60 0.67
CA VAL A 88 0.08 17.28 0.29
C VAL A 88 -1.41 17.38 0.01
N TYR A 89 -1.84 16.85 -1.14
CA TYR A 89 -3.25 16.68 -1.47
C TYR A 89 -3.61 15.21 -1.27
N THR A 90 -4.60 14.95 -0.41
CA THR A 90 -4.97 13.58 -0.03
C THR A 90 -6.45 13.46 0.23
N HIS A 91 -7.03 12.31 -0.12
CA HIS A 91 -8.39 11.94 0.24
C HIS A 91 -8.51 11.43 1.68
N ASP A 92 -7.40 10.96 2.27
CA ASP A 92 -7.37 10.42 3.62
C ASP A 92 -5.98 10.66 4.24
N PRO A 93 -5.86 11.57 5.23
CA PRO A 93 -4.60 11.81 5.92
C PRO A 93 -4.08 10.59 6.70
N GLY A 94 -4.92 9.60 6.98
CA GLY A 94 -4.53 8.33 7.60
C GLY A 94 -3.94 8.51 9.00
N TYR A 95 -2.81 7.86 9.25
CA TYR A 95 -2.15 7.86 10.56
C TYR A 95 -1.71 9.26 11.03
N ALA A 96 -1.53 10.22 10.12
CA ALA A 96 -1.28 11.61 10.49
C ALA A 96 -2.41 12.24 11.32
N LEU A 97 -3.65 11.76 11.22
CA LEU A 97 -4.74 12.21 12.09
C LEU A 97 -4.50 11.85 13.57
N THR A 98 -3.75 10.77 13.81
CA THR A 98 -3.39 10.34 15.16
C THR A 98 -2.10 10.99 15.63
N THR A 99 -1.09 11.09 14.76
CA THR A 99 0.26 11.51 15.16
C THR A 99 0.52 13.01 15.02
N GLY A 100 -0.24 13.69 14.15
CA GLY A 100 0.02 15.08 13.75
C GLY A 100 1.29 15.27 12.93
N ARG A 101 2.00 14.20 12.53
CA ARG A 101 3.28 14.31 11.81
C ARG A 101 3.07 14.26 10.30
N CYS A 102 3.76 15.16 9.59
CA CYS A 102 3.73 15.20 8.13
C CYS A 102 4.28 13.96 7.43
N GLU A 103 5.22 13.26 8.07
CA GLU A 103 5.75 12.00 7.55
C GLU A 103 4.76 10.83 7.63
N ASP A 104 3.60 11.01 8.29
CA ASP A 104 2.58 9.98 8.44
C ASP A 104 1.35 10.20 7.55
N ILE A 105 1.36 11.25 6.70
CA ILE A 105 0.24 11.56 5.81
C ILE A 105 0.03 10.40 4.83
N GLY A 106 -1.19 9.89 4.76
CA GLY A 106 -1.59 8.80 3.87
C GLY A 106 -1.12 7.41 4.32
N LYS A 107 -0.41 7.30 5.45
CA LYS A 107 -0.08 5.97 6.00
C LYS A 107 -1.34 5.32 6.55
N ILE A 108 -1.62 4.11 6.09
CA ILE A 108 -2.73 3.30 6.55
C ILE A 108 -2.19 2.05 7.24
N THR A 109 -2.85 1.63 8.32
CA THR A 109 -2.52 0.37 9.01
C THR A 109 -2.68 -0.79 8.03
N MET A 110 -1.63 -1.59 7.88
CA MET A 110 -1.67 -2.78 7.02
C MET A 110 -2.77 -3.73 7.51
N GLN A 111 -3.52 -4.33 6.59
CA GLN A 111 -4.63 -5.20 6.93
C GLN A 111 -4.23 -6.67 6.82
N SER A 112 -4.80 -7.52 7.67
CA SER A 112 -4.72 -8.97 7.47
C SER A 112 -5.51 -9.38 6.23
N MET A 113 -5.00 -10.38 5.52
CA MET A 113 -5.66 -10.97 4.36
C MET A 113 -6.59 -12.14 4.73
N ARG A 114 -6.80 -12.41 6.03
CA ARG A 114 -7.74 -13.47 6.47
C ARG A 114 -9.17 -13.07 6.17
N GLY A 115 -9.90 -13.95 5.48
CA GLY A 115 -11.27 -13.71 5.02
C GLY A 115 -11.37 -12.62 3.95
N LEU A 116 -10.28 -12.33 3.24
CA LEU A 116 -10.20 -11.21 2.29
C LEU A 116 -11.27 -11.30 1.21
N ALA A 117 -11.53 -12.50 0.68
CA ALA A 117 -12.42 -12.73 -0.46
C ALA A 117 -13.84 -12.15 -0.30
N ALA A 118 -14.33 -12.03 0.94
CA ALA A 118 -15.69 -11.56 1.26
C ALA A 118 -15.77 -10.06 1.60
N ARG A 119 -14.71 -9.28 1.35
CA ARG A 119 -14.55 -7.92 1.90
C ARG A 119 -14.40 -6.82 0.86
N ALA A 120 -14.81 -7.06 -0.38
CA ALA A 120 -14.85 -5.99 -1.38
C ALA A 120 -15.79 -4.84 -0.94
N PRO A 121 -15.50 -3.57 -1.32
CA PRO A 121 -14.29 -3.12 -2.02
C PRO A 121 -13.06 -3.04 -1.10
N TYR A 122 -11.87 -3.08 -1.70
CA TYR A 122 -10.57 -3.20 -1.02
C TYR A 122 -9.81 -1.86 -0.94
N PHE A 123 -8.81 -1.83 -0.06
CA PHE A 123 -8.10 -0.63 0.43
C PHE A 123 -9.01 0.30 1.27
N SER A 124 -8.41 1.19 2.06
CA SER A 124 -9.16 2.07 2.97
C SER A 124 -10.17 2.99 2.26
N ASN A 125 -9.92 3.31 0.99
CA ASN A 125 -10.78 4.15 0.16
C ASN A 125 -11.61 3.37 -0.88
N GLY A 126 -11.62 2.03 -0.85
CA GLY A 126 -12.39 1.22 -1.81
C GLY A 126 -11.87 1.28 -3.25
N SER A 127 -10.61 1.66 -3.48
CA SER A 127 -10.04 1.89 -4.81
C SER A 127 -9.98 0.64 -5.71
N ALA A 128 -10.06 -0.56 -5.14
CA ALA A 128 -10.18 -1.83 -5.86
C ALA A 128 -11.53 -2.50 -5.58
N LYS A 129 -12.26 -2.86 -6.65
CA LYS A 129 -13.56 -3.55 -6.57
C LYS A 129 -13.43 -5.08 -6.54
N THR A 130 -12.31 -5.60 -7.01
CA THR A 130 -12.07 -7.05 -7.15
C THR A 130 -10.72 -7.45 -6.58
N LEU A 131 -10.55 -8.74 -6.24
CA LEU A 131 -9.26 -9.29 -5.82
C LEU A 131 -8.19 -9.10 -6.89
N ARG A 132 -8.56 -9.24 -8.17
CA ARG A 132 -7.66 -9.01 -9.31
C ARG A 132 -7.14 -7.56 -9.32
N GLU A 133 -8.02 -6.59 -9.09
CA GLU A 133 -7.64 -5.17 -9.07
C GLU A 133 -6.62 -4.86 -7.96
N ILE A 134 -6.62 -5.60 -6.83
CA ILE A 134 -5.56 -5.47 -5.81
C ILE A 134 -4.18 -5.76 -6.42
N VAL A 135 -4.04 -6.93 -7.08
CA VAL A 135 -2.77 -7.35 -7.70
C VAL A 135 -2.34 -6.36 -8.77
N GLU A 136 -3.29 -5.89 -9.59
CA GLU A 136 -3.01 -4.93 -10.66
C GLU A 136 -2.56 -3.56 -10.14
N ILE A 137 -3.13 -3.09 -9.02
CA ILE A 137 -2.69 -1.85 -8.36
C ILE A 137 -1.24 -1.98 -7.92
N TYR A 138 -0.87 -3.07 -7.23
CA TYR A 138 0.53 -3.31 -6.85
C TYR A 138 1.45 -3.47 -8.06
N ASN A 139 1.00 -4.19 -9.09
CA ASN A 139 1.75 -4.39 -10.34
C ASN A 139 2.10 -3.05 -10.99
N ARG A 140 1.14 -2.12 -11.07
CA ARG A 140 1.37 -0.77 -11.59
C ARG A 140 2.21 0.07 -10.65
N ARG A 141 1.88 0.10 -9.36
CA ARG A 141 2.55 0.93 -8.34
C ARG A 141 4.06 0.67 -8.28
N TYR A 142 4.46 -0.59 -8.35
CA TYR A 142 5.87 -1.00 -8.26
C TYR A 142 6.47 -1.50 -9.57
N SER A 143 5.74 -1.38 -10.68
CA SER A 143 6.20 -1.83 -12.00
C SER A 143 6.72 -3.27 -11.98
N ILE A 144 5.98 -4.18 -11.31
CA ILE A 144 6.42 -5.55 -10.99
C ILE A 144 6.57 -6.40 -12.26
N ARG A 145 5.74 -6.11 -13.28
CA ARG A 145 5.62 -6.84 -14.55
C ARG A 145 5.17 -8.28 -14.36
N PHE A 146 4.10 -8.46 -13.58
CA PHE A 146 3.40 -9.75 -13.55
C PHE A 146 2.82 -10.07 -14.94
N THR A 147 2.92 -11.34 -15.32
CA THR A 147 2.15 -11.94 -16.40
C THR A 147 0.68 -12.13 -15.97
N ASP A 148 -0.23 -12.29 -16.94
CA ASP A 148 -1.64 -12.56 -16.62
C ASP A 148 -1.82 -13.82 -15.77
N GLN A 149 -1.02 -14.86 -16.04
CA GLN A 149 -1.04 -16.10 -15.24
C GLN A 149 -0.59 -15.87 -13.80
N GLU A 150 0.43 -15.04 -13.56
CA GLU A 150 0.86 -14.68 -12.20
C GLU A 150 -0.22 -13.88 -11.47
N ILE A 151 -0.92 -12.98 -12.18
CA ILE A 151 -2.06 -12.24 -11.61
C ILE A 151 -3.19 -13.20 -11.22
N ASP A 152 -3.52 -14.16 -12.08
CA ASP A 152 -4.56 -15.16 -11.80
C ASP A 152 -4.16 -16.06 -10.61
N ASP A 153 -2.90 -16.49 -10.55
CA ASP A 153 -2.39 -17.33 -9.47
C ASP A 153 -2.44 -16.60 -8.11
N LEU A 154 -2.09 -15.31 -8.07
CA LEU A 154 -2.21 -14.48 -6.86
C LEU A 154 -3.67 -14.19 -6.50
N THR A 155 -4.53 -13.98 -7.50
CA THR A 155 -5.97 -13.79 -7.28
C THR A 155 -6.62 -15.04 -6.68
N ASN A 156 -6.26 -16.23 -7.20
CA ASN A 156 -6.72 -17.51 -6.69
C ASN A 156 -6.18 -17.82 -5.30
N LEU A 157 -4.96 -17.38 -4.96
CA LEU A 157 -4.50 -17.43 -3.58
C LEU A 157 -5.43 -16.60 -2.69
N MET A 158 -5.67 -15.34 -3.04
CA MET A 158 -6.47 -14.43 -2.21
C MET A 158 -7.95 -14.83 -2.08
N SER A 159 -8.49 -15.59 -3.03
CA SER A 159 -9.89 -16.04 -2.98
C SER A 159 -10.15 -17.13 -1.93
N VAL A 160 -9.08 -17.76 -1.40
CA VAL A 160 -9.16 -18.85 -0.41
C VAL A 160 -8.55 -18.47 0.94
N LEU A 161 -8.26 -17.18 1.17
CA LEU A 161 -7.74 -16.64 2.44
C LEU A 161 -8.83 -16.10 3.36
#